data_AF-A0A645I2C7-F1
#
_entry.id   AF-A0A645I2C7-F1
#
_cell.length_a   1.000
_cell.length_b   1.000
_cell.length_c   1.000
_cell.angle_alpha   90.00
_cell.angle_beta   90.00
_cell.angle_gamma   90.00
#
_symmetry.space_group_name_H-M   'P 1'
#
loop_
_entity.id
_entity.type
_entity.pdbx_description
1 polymer ?
#
loop_
_entity_poly.entity_id
_entity_poly.type
_entity_poly.pdbx_seq_one_letter_code
_entity_poly.pdbx_strand_id
1 'polypeptide(L)' 'MPGEQGKAALRASGKWAEYQHVIETIRQCGGHKSKAAERLGMTPRALRYRLNAMREQGVQVPV' A
#
# COMPACT_ATOMS: atom_id res chain seq x y z
N MET A 1 -6.39 31.49 8.00
CA MET A 1 -5.03 31.21 7.52
C MET A 1 -4.88 29.71 7.23
N PRO A 2 -4.87 29.22 5.98
CA PRO A 2 -4.62 27.81 5.69
C PRO A 2 -3.34 27.67 4.87
N GLY A 3 -2.22 27.40 5.53
CA GLY A 3 -0.91 27.39 4.88
C GLY A 3 0.08 26.45 5.56
N GLU A 4 -0.29 25.18 5.77
CA GLU A 4 0.69 24.15 6.17
C GLU A 4 0.30 22.70 5.77
N GLN A 5 -0.96 22.45 5.40
CA GLN A 5 -1.44 21.08 5.12
C GLN A 5 -1.01 20.51 3.75
N GLY A 6 -0.55 21.35 2.82
CA GLY A 6 -0.23 20.94 1.44
C GLY A 6 0.97 19.99 1.33
N LYS A 7 2.07 20.22 2.05
CA LYS A 7 3.30 19.42 1.86
C LYS A 7 3.21 18.01 2.46
N ALA A 8 2.50 17.86 3.58
CA ALA A 8 2.21 16.55 4.17
C ALA A 8 1.20 15.77 3.32
N ALA A 9 0.15 16.44 2.80
CA ALA A 9 -0.82 15.82 1.91
C ALA A 9 -0.17 15.33 0.60
N LEU A 10 0.70 16.12 -0.04
CA LEU A 10 1.39 15.69 -1.26
C LEU A 10 2.36 14.50 -1.03
N ARG A 11 3.10 14.47 0.09
CA ARG A 11 3.96 13.31 0.44
C ARG A 11 3.17 12.10 0.90
N ALA A 12 2.04 12.31 1.58
CA ALA A 12 1.11 11.25 1.94
C ALA A 12 0.48 10.64 0.69
N SER A 13 0.03 11.47 -0.27
CA SER A 13 -0.61 11.03 -1.52
C SER A 13 0.28 10.12 -2.37
N GLY A 14 1.59 10.39 -2.46
CA GLY A 14 2.50 9.53 -3.22
C GLY A 14 2.62 8.11 -2.64
N LYS A 15 2.80 8.01 -1.32
CA LYS A 15 2.81 6.71 -0.62
C LYS A 15 1.45 6.04 -0.64
N TRP A 16 0.37 6.82 -0.54
CA TRP A 16 -0.99 6.30 -0.57
C TRP A 16 -1.34 5.72 -1.94
N ALA A 17 -0.87 6.33 -3.04
CA ALA A 17 -1.04 5.79 -4.39
C ALA A 17 -0.33 4.44 -4.56
N GLU A 18 0.91 4.31 -4.08
CA GLU A 18 1.62 3.02 -4.07
C GLU A 18 0.87 1.97 -3.24
N TYR A 19 0.30 2.37 -2.11
CA TYR A 19 -0.45 1.48 -1.25
C TYR A 19 -1.77 1.04 -1.87
N GLN A 20 -2.53 1.97 -2.45
CA GLN A 20 -3.75 1.68 -3.20
C GLN A 20 -3.47 0.72 -4.35
N HIS A 21 -2.36 0.92 -5.09
CA HIS A 21 -1.97 0.02 -6.17
C HIS A 21 -1.71 -1.43 -5.68
N VAL A 22 -1.03 -1.58 -4.54
CA VAL A 22 -0.79 -2.89 -3.92
C VAL A 22 -2.09 -3.52 -3.45
N ILE A 23 -2.96 -2.75 -2.78
CA ILE A 23 -4.26 -3.22 -2.28
C ILE A 23 -5.15 -3.66 -3.45
N GLU A 24 -5.21 -2.87 -4.51
CA GLU A 24 -5.97 -3.20 -5.72
C GLU A 24 -5.43 -4.47 -6.38
N THR A 25 -4.12 -4.63 -6.46
CA THR A 25 -3.51 -5.86 -7.00
C THR A 25 -3.84 -7.09 -6.15
N ILE A 26 -3.80 -6.96 -4.82
CA ILE A 26 -4.22 -8.02 -3.89
C ILE A 26 -5.70 -8.35 -4.08
N ARG A 27 -6.54 -7.33 -4.23
CA ARG A 27 -7.98 -7.46 -4.40
C ARG A 27 -8.35 -8.11 -5.74
N GLN A 28 -7.65 -7.76 -6.82
CA GLN A 28 -7.74 -8.42 -8.13
C GLN A 28 -7.28 -9.89 -8.08
N CYS A 29 -6.33 -10.21 -7.20
CA CYS A 29 -5.94 -11.59 -6.93
C CYS A 29 -6.84 -12.31 -5.91
N GLY A 30 -7.94 -11.69 -5.46
CA GLY A 30 -8.88 -12.30 -4.51
C GLY A 30 -8.32 -12.52 -3.10
N GLY A 31 -7.37 -11.69 -2.64
CA GLY A 31 -6.72 -11.85 -1.34
C GLY A 31 -5.47 -12.74 -1.37
N HIS A 32 -5.12 -13.29 -2.54
CA HIS A 32 -3.93 -14.12 -2.69
C HIS A 32 -2.65 -13.28 -2.67
N LYS A 33 -2.06 -13.16 -1.48
CA LYS A 33 -0.83 -12.42 -1.21
C LYS A 33 0.35 -12.88 -2.10
N SER A 34 0.53 -14.18 -2.34
CA SER A 34 1.60 -14.66 -3.23
C SER A 34 1.41 -14.21 -4.67
N LYS A 35 0.18 -14.36 -5.20
CA LYS A 35 -0.15 -14.01 -6.58
C LYS A 35 -0.08 -12.50 -6.83
N ALA A 36 -0.47 -11.72 -5.82
CA ALA A 36 -0.32 -10.27 -5.83
C ALA A 36 1.15 -9.84 -5.78
N ALA A 37 1.97 -10.51 -4.98
CA ALA A 37 3.41 -10.24 -4.92
C ALA A 37 4.08 -10.51 -6.28
N GLU A 38 3.75 -11.63 -6.93
CA GLU A 38 4.21 -11.94 -8.29
C GLU A 38 3.77 -10.87 -9.31
N ARG A 39 2.51 -10.45 -9.26
CA ARG A 39 1.97 -9.37 -10.11
C ARG A 39 2.69 -8.03 -9.91
N LEU A 40 3.04 -7.72 -8.66
CA LEU A 40 3.78 -6.51 -8.27
C LEU A 40 5.29 -6.63 -8.56
N GLY A 41 5.78 -7.77 -9.05
CA GLY A 41 7.20 -7.99 -9.32
C GLY A 41 8.07 -8.07 -8.06
N MET A 42 7.48 -8.46 -6.93
CA MET A 42 8.11 -8.48 -5.61
C MET A 42 7.95 -9.84 -4.94
N THR A 43 8.84 -10.15 -3.99
CA THR A 43 8.71 -11.40 -3.24
C THR A 43 7.55 -11.33 -2.25
N PRO A 44 6.88 -12.45 -1.93
CA PRO A 44 5.84 -12.48 -0.89
C PRO A 44 6.35 -11.97 0.47
N ARG A 45 7.65 -12.11 0.73
CA ARG A 45 8.32 -11.56 1.91
C ARG A 45 8.35 -10.02 1.88
N ALA A 46 8.71 -9.41 0.75
CA ALA A 46 8.64 -7.96 0.56
C ALA A 46 7.20 -7.45 0.68
N LEU A 47 6.21 -8.20 0.17
CA LEU A 47 4.79 -7.87 0.35
C LEU A 47 4.45 -7.81 1.82
N ARG A 48 4.80 -8.84 2.59
CA ARG A 48 4.55 -8.88 4.03
C ARG A 48 5.18 -7.70 4.79
N TYR A 49 6.40 -7.29 4.44
CA TYR A 49 7.01 -6.10 5.04
C TYR A 49 6.24 -4.83 4.70
N ARG A 50 5.85 -4.66 3.44
CA ARG A 50 5.08 -3.50 2.97
C ARG A 50 3.68 -3.46 3.61
N LEU A 51 3.06 -4.63 3.81
CA LEU A 51 1.80 -4.81 4.54
C LEU A 51 1.92 -4.45 6.02
N ASN A 52 3.01 -4.80 6.68
CA ASN A 52 3.28 -4.37 8.06
C ASN A 52 3.48 -2.85 8.13
N ALA A 53 4.29 -2.27 7.24
CA ALA A 53 4.49 -0.83 7.19
C ALA A 53 3.19 -0.06 6.90
N MET A 54 2.33 -0.61 6.04
CA MET A 54 0.96 -0.11 5.80
C MET A 54 0.14 -0.15 7.10
N ARG A 55 0.12 -1.28 7.81
CA ARG A 55 -0.59 -1.41 9.09
C ARG A 55 -0.07 -0.43 10.15
N GLU A 56 1.24 -0.27 10.26
CA GLU A 56 1.87 0.69 11.18
C GLU A 56 1.49 2.14 10.83
N GLN A 57 1.21 2.42 9.56
CA GLN A 57 0.71 3.71 9.08
C GLN A 57 -0.83 3.83 9.13
N GLY A 58 -1.53 2.84 9.67
CA GLY A 58 -2.99 2.83 9.78
C GLY A 58 -3.74 2.45 8.48
N VAL A 59 -3.03 1.93 7.48
CA VAL A 59 -3.62 1.48 6.21
C VAL A 59 -4.15 0.06 6.37
N GLN A 60 -5.46 -0.09 6.15
CA GLN A 60 -6.15 -1.38 6.29
C GLN A 60 -5.94 -2.24 5.05
N VAL A 61 -5.27 -3.37 5.23
CA VAL A 61 -5.00 -4.31 4.14
C VAL A 61 -6.08 -5.38 4.14
N PRO A 62 -6.71 -5.68 2.99
CA PRO A 62 -7.62 -6.82 2.86
C PRO A 62 -6.86 -8.14 3.10
N VAL A 63 -7.37 -8.93 4.04
CA VAL A 63 -6.87 -10.28 4.35
C VAL A 63 -7.26 -11.29 3.29
#